data_AF-A0A6L3AME4-F1
#
_entry.id   AF-A0A6L3AME4-F1
#
_cell.length_a   1.000
_cell.length_b   1.000
_cell.length_c   1.000
_cell.angle_alpha   90.00
_cell.angle_beta   90.00
_cell.angle_gamma   90.00
#
_symmetry.space_group_name_H-M   'P 1'
#
loop_
_entity.id
_entity.type
_entity.pdbx_description
1 polymer ?
#
loop_
_entity_poly.entity_id
_entity_poly.type
_entity_poly.pdbx_seq_one_letter_code
_entity_poly.pdbx_strand_id
1 'polypeptide(L)'
;MYSFLVVSNDNSVCNFFKKNLDGDYIVYAARTPDEALQIFLDRDIDVTFLDILLSDDGANKLLETLRQANQDPMIVTLIPESQPTLSEEAIKLGAYEFLEKPFKKETIQLVAKRALEKQELKRELGFIQSQIKSLKPEDTRSSELTFNKQPTVSNLHLAYKEVFQKFSKALTQVYDLGKLADSIVDAIADIFKVGKIVFMLVNKHEGLSRPYRCLGFDEVTARSIFFTNNQGIILWLSKNHQILNKDVIDREITTNKLTMREVINVQKEINLLQAQLCIPIFANGNLSCVIALGNKITGKVFFDEDIELLSMLAGYIGMAVENAFLYQEVNLRKIHNENVLENIPYGIIAINTAYKINTFNRSASKMLNISSHDVLGKDVKYIGSLFADFLLRTLKEKKTYKMKEVTHPVTQATYDVSTSLLLDSYTEIGAIMIFSDLSEVVKLETKIKELEKLVIGYLGNSENAIPHDVTQAVTDLSKDWISERQRLSLKQDS
;
A
#
# COMPACT_ATOMS: atom_id res chain seq x y z
N MET A 1 9.08 5.61 29.73
CA MET A 1 9.55 5.89 31.11
C MET A 1 9.36 4.61 31.90
N TYR A 2 10.43 4.05 32.46
CA TYR A 2 10.37 2.74 33.12
C TYR A 2 9.66 2.82 34.47
N SER A 3 8.95 1.76 34.82
CA SER A 3 8.11 1.67 36.02
C SER A 3 8.68 0.68 37.02
N PHE A 4 8.93 1.13 38.24
CA PHE A 4 9.37 0.28 39.34
C PHE A 4 8.27 0.12 40.38
N LEU A 5 8.18 -1.07 40.94
CA LEU A 5 7.32 -1.35 42.10
C LEU A 5 8.19 -1.65 43.31
N VAL A 6 7.92 -0.98 44.41
CA VAL A 6 8.56 -1.24 45.70
C VAL A 6 7.52 -1.84 46.62
N VAL A 7 7.78 -3.04 47.12
CA VAL A 7 6.87 -3.76 48.02
C VAL A 7 7.53 -3.92 49.38
N SER A 8 7.14 -3.11 50.35
CA SER A 8 7.65 -3.16 51.73
C SER A 8 6.62 -2.65 52.73
N ASN A 9 6.52 -3.30 53.88
CA ASN A 9 5.68 -2.83 54.99
C ASN A 9 6.29 -1.60 55.70
N ASP A 10 7.58 -1.32 55.49
CA ASP A 10 8.29 -0.16 56.02
C ASP A 10 8.11 1.07 55.11
N ASN A 11 7.45 2.08 55.64
CA ASN A 11 7.18 3.33 54.93
C ASN A 11 8.47 4.12 54.63
N SER A 12 9.50 3.93 55.45
CA SER A 12 10.81 4.57 55.26
C SER A 12 11.47 4.07 53.97
N VAL A 13 11.37 2.76 53.70
CA VAL A 13 11.87 2.13 52.48
C VAL A 13 11.13 2.67 51.26
N CYS A 14 9.79 2.64 51.28
CA CYS A 14 8.97 3.12 50.15
C CYS A 14 9.27 4.59 49.81
N ASN A 15 9.36 5.46 50.83
CA ASN A 15 9.67 6.87 50.65
C ASN A 15 11.11 7.09 50.17
N PHE A 16 12.06 6.26 50.61
CA PHE A 16 13.44 6.33 50.16
C PHE A 16 13.58 6.02 48.67
N PHE A 17 12.90 4.99 48.17
CA PHE A 17 12.89 4.66 46.75
C PHE A 17 12.20 5.76 45.93
N LYS A 18 11.02 6.24 46.35
CA LYS A 18 10.35 7.36 45.68
C LYS A 18 11.26 8.59 45.60
N LYS A 19 11.85 9.01 46.72
CA LYS A 19 12.71 10.22 46.74
C LYS A 19 13.95 10.11 45.82
N ASN A 20 14.50 8.91 45.66
CA ASN A 20 15.78 8.73 44.95
C ASN A 20 15.62 8.27 43.49
N LEU A 21 14.44 7.83 43.06
CA LEU A 21 14.19 7.28 41.73
C LEU A 21 13.06 7.97 40.94
N ASP A 22 12.13 8.69 41.58
CA ASP A 22 10.93 9.28 40.96
C ASP A 22 11.22 10.40 39.92
N GLY A 23 12.49 10.84 39.82
CA GLY A 23 12.93 11.77 38.78
C GLY A 23 13.19 11.09 37.42
N ASP A 24 13.80 9.91 37.44
CA ASP A 24 14.22 9.18 36.22
C ASP A 24 13.25 8.05 35.87
N TYR A 25 12.45 7.59 36.84
CA TYR A 25 11.57 6.42 36.76
C TYR A 25 10.22 6.69 37.43
N ILE A 26 9.18 5.93 37.07
CA ILE A 26 7.89 5.97 37.77
C ILE A 26 7.94 4.97 38.93
N VAL A 27 7.80 5.42 40.18
CA VAL A 27 7.92 4.54 41.35
C VAL A 27 6.56 4.32 42.02
N TYR A 28 6.04 3.10 41.86
CA TYR A 28 4.90 2.59 42.61
C TYR A 28 5.35 2.01 43.94
N ALA A 29 4.50 2.13 44.97
CA ALA A 29 4.76 1.54 46.28
C ALA A 29 3.55 0.75 46.74
N ALA A 30 3.78 -0.45 47.22
CA ALA A 30 2.80 -1.34 47.82
C ALA A 30 3.27 -1.74 49.23
N ARG A 31 2.33 -1.77 50.17
CA ARG A 31 2.62 -2.13 51.58
C ARG A 31 2.20 -3.54 51.92
N THR A 32 1.35 -4.14 51.07
CA THR A 32 0.83 -5.48 51.22
C THR A 32 0.96 -6.25 49.90
N PRO A 33 1.00 -7.60 49.94
CA PRO A 33 0.95 -8.42 48.73
C PRO A 33 -0.28 -8.14 47.86
N ASP A 34 -1.44 -7.87 48.46
CA ASP A 34 -2.67 -7.59 47.72
C ASP A 34 -2.62 -6.25 46.97
N GLU A 35 -2.06 -5.21 47.60
CA GLU A 35 -1.79 -3.93 46.92
C GLU A 35 -0.80 -4.10 45.76
N ALA A 36 0.26 -4.89 45.98
CA ALA A 36 1.24 -5.18 44.94
C ALA A 36 0.57 -5.90 43.76
N LEU A 37 -0.27 -6.88 44.02
CA LEU A 37 -1.00 -7.63 43.00
C LEU A 37 -1.96 -6.73 42.22
N GLN A 38 -2.70 -5.83 42.88
CA GLN A 38 -3.54 -4.85 42.19
C GLN A 38 -2.72 -3.97 41.26
N ILE A 39 -1.55 -3.51 41.70
CA ILE A 39 -0.66 -2.69 40.86
C ILE A 39 -0.15 -3.50 39.66
N PHE A 40 0.22 -4.77 39.84
CA PHE A 40 0.63 -5.64 38.74
C PHE A 40 -0.48 -5.94 37.73
N LEU A 41 -1.74 -5.95 38.17
CA LEU A 41 -2.90 -6.15 37.28
C LEU A 41 -3.23 -4.89 36.49
N ASP A 42 -3.08 -3.71 37.10
CA ASP A 42 -3.44 -2.43 36.50
C ASP A 42 -2.29 -1.78 35.70
N ARG A 43 -1.04 -2.16 35.98
CA ARG A 43 0.18 -1.49 35.48
C ARG A 43 1.24 -2.51 35.02
N ASP A 44 1.98 -2.13 33.98
CA ASP A 44 3.16 -2.89 33.54
C ASP A 44 4.36 -2.44 34.38
N ILE A 45 4.88 -3.34 35.22
CA ILE A 45 6.03 -3.10 36.10
C ILE A 45 7.29 -3.71 35.47
N ASP A 46 8.31 -2.88 35.28
CA ASP A 46 9.61 -3.31 34.76
C ASP A 46 10.38 -4.06 35.85
N VAL A 47 10.76 -3.37 36.92
CA VAL A 47 11.54 -3.95 38.03
C VAL A 47 10.77 -3.86 39.34
N THR A 48 10.79 -4.94 40.12
CA THR A 48 10.14 -5.04 41.42
C THR A 48 11.17 -5.19 42.52
N PHE A 49 11.20 -4.23 43.44
CA PHE A 49 11.96 -4.30 44.67
C PHE A 49 11.08 -4.92 45.76
N LEU A 50 11.37 -6.17 46.13
CA LEU A 50 10.56 -6.95 47.06
C LEU A 50 11.27 -7.11 48.39
N ASP A 51 10.65 -6.66 49.46
CA ASP A 51 11.12 -6.93 50.81
C ASP A 51 10.93 -8.41 51.17
N ILE A 52 12.01 -9.11 51.53
CA ILE A 52 11.92 -10.55 51.82
C ILE A 52 11.14 -10.82 53.11
N LEU A 53 11.13 -9.85 54.03
CA LEU A 53 10.38 -9.92 55.29
C LEU A 53 8.95 -9.37 55.16
N LEU A 54 8.42 -9.29 53.93
CA LEU A 54 7.04 -8.88 53.67
C LEU A 54 6.06 -9.97 54.11
N SER A 55 5.87 -10.11 55.43
CA SER A 55 5.09 -11.15 56.12
C SER A 55 5.52 -12.59 55.83
N ASP A 56 5.33 -13.51 56.79
CA ASP A 56 5.90 -14.87 56.77
C ASP A 56 5.62 -15.67 55.47
N ASP A 57 4.48 -15.41 54.80
CA ASP A 57 4.09 -16.07 53.52
C ASP A 57 3.82 -15.09 52.35
N GLY A 58 3.91 -13.77 52.57
CA GLY A 58 3.42 -12.78 51.61
C GLY A 58 4.24 -12.69 50.32
N ALA A 59 5.56 -12.72 50.44
CA ALA A 59 6.49 -12.67 49.29
C ALA A 59 6.36 -13.92 48.40
N ASN A 60 6.35 -15.11 49.00
CA ASN A 60 6.20 -16.38 48.27
C ASN A 60 4.86 -16.45 47.54
N LYS A 61 3.76 -16.12 48.23
CA LYS A 61 2.41 -16.15 47.66
C LYS A 61 2.23 -15.16 46.52
N LEU A 62 2.80 -13.95 46.63
CA LEU A 62 2.81 -12.96 45.56
C LEU A 62 3.50 -13.50 44.31
N LEU A 63 4.69 -14.07 44.48
CA LEU A 63 5.48 -14.61 43.37
C LEU A 63 4.85 -15.84 42.72
N GLU A 64 4.25 -16.73 43.51
CA GLU A 64 3.47 -17.85 42.97
C GLU A 64 2.26 -17.37 42.16
N THR A 65 1.55 -16.35 42.64
CA THR A 65 0.40 -15.78 41.95
C THR A 65 0.80 -15.14 40.62
N LEU A 66 1.92 -14.40 40.60
CA LEU A 66 2.46 -13.79 39.37
C LEU A 66 2.93 -14.87 38.37
N ARG A 67 3.59 -15.93 38.85
CA ARG A 67 3.98 -17.08 38.02
C ARG A 67 2.76 -17.80 37.43
N GLN A 68 1.68 -17.97 38.20
CA GLN A 68 0.43 -18.55 37.71
C GLN A 68 -0.26 -17.68 36.65
N ALA A 69 -0.11 -16.35 36.75
CA ALA A 69 -0.60 -15.40 35.76
C ALA A 69 0.29 -15.28 34.49
N ASN A 70 1.31 -16.14 34.33
CA ASN A 70 2.32 -16.07 33.26
C ASN A 70 3.10 -14.74 33.21
N GLN A 71 3.22 -14.04 34.34
CA GLN A 71 4.11 -12.89 34.45
C GLN A 71 5.42 -13.34 35.13
N ASP A 72 6.56 -13.02 34.49
CA ASP A 72 7.90 -13.32 35.03
C ASP A 72 8.65 -12.00 35.33
N PRO A 73 8.29 -11.32 36.44
CA PRO A 73 8.79 -9.99 36.74
C PRO A 73 10.29 -10.00 37.11
N MET A 74 10.99 -8.92 36.78
CA MET A 74 12.37 -8.72 37.22
C MET A 74 12.38 -8.36 38.71
N ILE A 75 12.83 -9.26 39.57
CA ILE A 75 12.77 -9.07 41.03
C ILE A 75 14.16 -8.78 41.59
N VAL A 76 14.23 -7.70 42.37
CA VAL A 76 15.37 -7.39 43.24
C VAL A 76 14.91 -7.51 44.69
N THR A 77 15.54 -8.38 45.47
CA THR A 77 15.12 -8.63 46.85
C THR A 77 15.78 -7.68 47.83
N LEU A 78 15.04 -7.15 48.79
CA LEU A 78 15.58 -6.33 49.88
C LEU A 78 15.78 -7.21 51.12
N ILE A 79 17.01 -7.25 51.65
CA ILE A 79 17.42 -8.11 52.76
C ILE A 79 17.93 -7.24 53.91
N PRO A 80 17.60 -7.54 55.19
CA PRO A 80 18.21 -6.84 56.33
C PRO A 80 19.68 -7.25 56.56
N GLU A 81 20.55 -6.28 56.86
CA GLU A 81 21.97 -6.54 57.21
C GLU A 81 22.12 -7.49 58.42
N SER A 82 21.13 -7.52 59.33
CA SER A 82 21.14 -8.40 60.50
C SER A 82 20.89 -9.89 60.19
N GLN A 83 20.46 -10.25 58.98
CA GLN A 83 20.15 -11.63 58.58
C GLN A 83 20.68 -11.98 57.18
N PRO A 84 22.00 -12.05 56.99
CA PRO A 84 22.61 -12.37 55.69
C PRO A 84 22.28 -13.79 55.19
N THR A 85 21.83 -14.69 56.07
CA THR A 85 21.38 -16.05 55.73
C THR A 85 20.17 -16.07 54.80
N LEU A 86 19.40 -14.98 54.73
CA LEU A 86 18.24 -14.83 53.83
C LEU A 86 18.64 -14.66 52.34
N SER A 87 19.93 -14.50 52.03
CA SER A 87 20.43 -14.46 50.66
C SER A 87 20.14 -15.76 49.88
N GLU A 88 20.18 -16.91 50.55
CA GLU A 88 19.82 -18.20 49.95
C GLU A 88 18.33 -18.28 49.59
N GLU A 89 17.47 -17.68 50.40
CA GLU A 89 16.02 -17.61 50.14
C GLU A 89 15.70 -16.68 48.97
N ALA A 90 16.40 -15.54 48.86
CA ALA A 90 16.29 -14.65 47.71
C ALA A 90 16.64 -15.36 46.39
N ILE A 91 17.65 -16.23 46.39
CA ILE A 91 18.02 -17.03 45.22
C ILE A 91 16.93 -18.05 44.90
N LYS A 92 16.38 -18.75 45.90
CA LYS A 92 15.26 -19.70 45.72
C LYS A 92 14.00 -19.03 45.15
N LEU A 93 13.80 -17.76 45.48
CA LEU A 93 12.71 -16.93 44.94
C LEU A 93 12.90 -16.55 43.46
N GLY A 94 14.09 -16.78 42.90
CA GLY A 94 14.42 -16.38 41.53
C GLY A 94 14.73 -14.89 41.40
N ALA A 95 15.16 -14.25 42.50
CA ALA A 95 15.61 -12.87 42.46
C ALA A 95 16.84 -12.72 41.57
N TYR A 96 16.86 -11.66 40.77
CA TYR A 96 18.00 -11.32 39.92
C TYR A 96 19.20 -10.88 40.76
N GLU A 97 18.95 -10.02 41.74
CA GLU A 97 19.94 -9.45 42.63
C GLU A 97 19.26 -9.14 43.98
N PHE A 98 20.06 -8.95 45.03
CA PHE A 98 19.55 -8.52 46.33
C PHE A 98 20.26 -7.25 46.80
N LEU A 99 19.55 -6.46 47.61
CA LEU A 99 20.01 -5.21 48.20
C LEU A 99 19.95 -5.32 49.72
N GLU A 100 21.07 -5.05 50.37
CA GLU A 100 21.18 -5.06 51.83
C GLU A 100 20.76 -3.70 52.43
N LYS A 101 19.83 -3.74 53.40
CA LYS A 101 19.41 -2.59 54.20
C LYS A 101 20.44 -2.34 55.32
N PRO A 102 20.91 -1.10 55.53
CA PRO A 102 20.46 0.16 54.90
C PRO A 102 21.15 0.45 53.56
N PHE A 103 20.36 0.84 52.55
CA PHE A 103 20.88 1.12 51.20
C PHE A 103 21.30 2.59 51.03
N LYS A 104 22.34 2.81 50.22
CA LYS A 104 22.74 4.16 49.75
C LYS A 104 22.09 4.49 48.41
N LYS A 105 21.98 5.79 48.10
CA LYS A 105 21.39 6.27 46.83
C LYS A 105 22.09 5.67 45.62
N GLU A 106 23.43 5.67 45.63
CA GLU A 106 24.25 5.18 44.53
C GLU A 106 24.02 3.70 44.27
N THR A 107 23.85 2.91 45.33
CA THR A 107 23.60 1.46 45.25
C THR A 107 22.24 1.15 44.63
N ILE A 108 21.18 1.86 45.03
CA ILE A 108 19.85 1.67 44.44
C ILE A 108 19.85 2.06 42.96
N GLN A 109 20.45 3.20 42.60
CA GLN A 109 20.49 3.65 41.21
C GLN A 109 21.28 2.67 40.33
N LEU A 110 22.40 2.14 40.83
CA LEU A 110 23.20 1.14 40.12
C LEU A 110 22.43 -0.16 39.90
N VAL A 111 21.79 -0.68 40.95
CA VAL A 111 21.02 -1.94 40.86
C VAL A 111 19.77 -1.76 40.01
N ALA A 112 19.07 -0.64 40.13
CA ALA A 112 17.95 -0.30 39.26
C ALA A 112 18.38 -0.30 37.77
N LYS A 113 19.49 0.37 37.45
CA LYS A 113 20.03 0.40 36.09
C LYS A 113 20.40 -1.00 35.59
N ARG A 114 21.10 -1.80 36.39
CA ARG A 114 21.50 -3.17 36.02
C ARG A 114 20.32 -4.12 35.85
N ALA A 115 19.33 -4.04 36.74
CA ALA A 115 18.13 -4.84 36.66
C ALA A 115 17.33 -4.50 35.40
N LEU A 116 17.28 -3.21 35.05
CA LEU A 116 16.65 -2.73 33.83
C LEU A 116 17.39 -3.22 32.57
N GLU A 117 18.71 -3.03 32.50
CA GLU A 117 19.54 -3.54 31.39
C GLU A 117 19.37 -5.05 31.21
N LYS A 118 19.30 -5.81 32.33
CA LYS A 118 19.07 -7.25 32.28
C LYS A 118 17.67 -7.58 31.76
N GLN A 119 16.66 -6.80 32.14
CA GLN A 119 15.31 -6.99 31.69
C GLN A 119 15.16 -6.73 30.19
N GLU A 120 15.80 -5.67 29.69
CA GLU A 120 15.90 -5.39 28.25
C GLU A 120 16.58 -6.53 27.51
N LEU A 121 17.75 -6.98 27.98
CA LEU A 121 18.44 -8.14 27.40
C LEU A 121 17.57 -9.41 27.41
N LYS A 122 16.75 -9.62 28.44
CA LYS A 122 15.84 -10.76 28.52
C LYS A 122 14.70 -10.64 27.49
N ARG A 123 14.20 -9.42 27.25
CA ARG A 123 13.22 -9.13 26.19
C ARG A 123 13.85 -9.32 24.80
N GLU A 124 15.05 -8.79 24.58
CA GLU A 124 15.82 -8.94 23.33
C GLU A 124 16.17 -10.40 23.02
N LEU A 125 16.64 -11.17 24.00
CA LEU A 125 16.91 -12.59 23.81
C LEU A 125 15.64 -13.38 23.47
N GLY A 126 14.51 -13.05 24.12
CA GLY A 126 13.21 -13.62 23.77
C GLY A 126 12.81 -13.30 22.33
N PHE A 127 13.10 -12.08 21.89
CA PHE A 127 12.86 -11.62 20.52
C PHE A 127 13.76 -12.34 19.49
N ILE A 128 15.08 -12.37 19.69
CA ILE A 128 16.04 -13.01 18.78
C ILE A 128 15.77 -14.52 18.67
N GLN A 129 15.47 -15.18 19.78
CA GLN A 129 15.10 -16.61 19.77
C GLN A 129 13.80 -16.87 18.99
N SER A 130 12.85 -15.93 19.02
CA SER A 130 11.63 -16.02 18.19
C SER A 130 11.94 -15.92 16.69
N GLN A 131 12.89 -15.07 16.30
CA GLN A 131 13.33 -14.92 14.90
C GLN A 131 14.13 -16.11 14.38
N ILE A 132 15.03 -16.67 15.20
CA ILE A 132 15.82 -17.85 14.79
C ILE A 132 14.92 -19.07 14.57
N LYS A 133 13.81 -19.17 15.32
CA LYS A 133 12.86 -20.28 15.22
C LYS A 133 11.90 -20.14 14.03
N SER A 134 11.62 -18.91 13.56
CA SER A 134 10.83 -18.67 12.35
C SER A 134 11.61 -18.87 11.04
N LEU A 135 12.95 -18.93 11.11
CA LEU A 135 13.85 -19.12 9.96
C LEU A 135 14.24 -20.59 9.69
N LYS A 136 13.89 -21.54 10.56
CA LYS A 136 14.11 -22.97 10.31
C LYS A 136 12.82 -23.61 9.75
N PRO A 137 12.86 -24.17 8.52
CA PRO A 137 11.78 -25.04 8.04
C PRO A 137 11.63 -26.24 8.97
N GLU A 138 10.39 -26.63 9.26
CA GLU A 138 10.07 -27.89 9.95
C GLU A 138 10.55 -29.07 9.10
N ASP A 139 11.76 -29.57 9.39
CA ASP A 139 12.13 -30.96 9.15
C ASP A 139 13.36 -31.27 10.00
N THR A 140 13.14 -31.86 11.17
CA THR A 140 13.85 -33.04 11.68
C THR A 140 13.20 -33.40 13.02
N ARG A 141 12.37 -34.44 13.01
CA ARG A 141 12.00 -35.15 14.25
C ARG A 141 13.21 -35.94 14.72
N SER A 142 13.67 -35.66 15.93
CA SER A 142 14.18 -36.68 16.84
C SER A 142 14.04 -36.17 18.27
N SER A 143 13.20 -36.89 19.01
CA SER A 143 13.07 -36.99 20.47
C SER A 143 14.44 -36.84 21.16
N GLU A 144 14.58 -36.12 22.26
CA GLU A 144 14.20 -36.61 23.59
C GLU A 144 14.34 -35.53 24.69
N LEU A 145 13.57 -35.74 25.76
CA LEU A 145 13.80 -35.40 27.18
C LEU A 145 13.46 -33.98 27.69
N THR A 146 12.26 -33.94 28.29
CA THR A 146 11.81 -33.16 29.46
C THR A 146 12.90 -32.48 30.31
N PHE A 147 12.75 -31.16 30.51
CA PHE A 147 12.98 -30.54 31.82
C PHE A 147 12.03 -29.35 32.06
N ASN A 148 11.51 -29.34 33.29
CA ASN A 148 10.54 -28.49 33.98
C ASN A 148 10.23 -27.04 33.52
N LYS A 149 8.91 -26.81 33.46
CA LYS A 149 8.10 -25.60 33.73
C LYS A 149 8.84 -24.25 33.95
N GLN A 150 8.77 -23.41 32.92
CA GLN A 150 8.66 -21.95 33.01
C GLN A 150 7.51 -21.49 32.08
N PRO A 151 6.79 -20.39 32.40
CA PRO A 151 5.63 -19.94 31.64
C PRO A 151 6.03 -19.60 30.20
N THR A 152 5.32 -20.20 29.26
CA THR A 152 5.74 -20.36 27.86
C THR A 152 5.60 -19.09 27.02
N VAL A 153 6.66 -18.76 26.29
CA VAL A 153 6.86 -17.86 25.13
C VAL A 153 5.74 -17.90 24.05
N SER A 154 4.75 -18.78 24.19
CA SER A 154 3.67 -19.05 23.25
C SER A 154 2.61 -17.95 23.12
N ASN A 155 2.32 -17.18 24.17
CA ASN A 155 1.21 -16.21 24.13
C ASN A 155 1.55 -14.94 23.32
N LEU A 156 2.78 -14.45 23.41
CA LEU A 156 3.25 -13.33 22.58
C LEU A 156 3.47 -13.77 21.12
N HIS A 157 3.93 -15.01 20.92
CA HIS A 157 4.03 -15.66 19.61
C HIS A 157 2.70 -15.70 18.85
N LEU A 158 1.59 -15.93 19.56
CA LEU A 158 0.27 -15.99 18.94
C LEU A 158 -0.19 -14.62 18.43
N ALA A 159 0.05 -13.56 19.22
CA ALA A 159 -0.34 -12.20 18.86
C ALA A 159 0.40 -11.69 17.60
N TYR A 160 1.74 -11.82 17.53
CA TYR A 160 2.51 -11.39 16.35
C TYR A 160 2.21 -12.25 15.10
N LYS A 161 1.98 -13.56 15.27
CA LYS A 161 1.59 -14.46 14.18
C LYS A 161 0.19 -14.14 13.66
N GLU A 162 -0.77 -13.85 14.53
CA GLU A 162 -2.11 -13.42 14.15
C GLU A 162 -2.09 -12.05 13.46
N VAL A 163 -1.28 -11.11 13.95
CA VAL A 163 -1.05 -9.79 13.32
C VAL A 163 -0.50 -9.97 11.92
N PHE A 164 0.58 -10.74 11.77
CA PHE A 164 1.20 -11.01 10.49
C PHE A 164 0.27 -11.78 9.55
N GLN A 165 -0.51 -12.75 10.03
CA GLN A 165 -1.48 -13.49 9.22
C GLN A 165 -2.65 -12.61 8.76
N LYS A 166 -3.17 -11.73 9.62
CA LYS A 166 -4.20 -10.74 9.26
C LYS A 166 -3.65 -9.76 8.22
N PHE A 167 -2.43 -9.26 8.40
CA PHE A 167 -1.76 -8.36 7.44
C PHE A 167 -1.43 -9.06 6.12
N SER A 168 -0.89 -10.28 6.15
CA SER A 168 -0.52 -11.08 4.98
C SER A 168 -1.72 -11.43 4.10
N LYS A 169 -2.89 -11.69 4.72
CA LYS A 169 -4.15 -11.88 3.99
C LYS A 169 -4.65 -10.59 3.33
N ALA A 170 -4.43 -9.44 3.97
CA ALA A 170 -4.72 -8.14 3.35
C ALA A 170 -3.76 -7.84 2.18
N LEU A 171 -2.49 -8.26 2.24
CA LEU A 171 -1.49 -8.06 1.18
C LEU A 171 -1.73 -8.89 -0.09
N THR A 172 -2.43 -10.03 0.01
CA THR A 172 -2.57 -11.00 -1.09
C THR A 172 -3.80 -10.76 -1.98
N GLN A 173 -4.66 -9.78 -1.68
CA GLN A 173 -5.92 -9.54 -2.40
C GLN A 173 -6.11 -8.10 -2.93
N VAL A 174 -5.04 -7.37 -3.23
CA VAL A 174 -5.17 -5.93 -3.47
C VAL A 174 -5.04 -5.59 -4.95
N TYR A 175 -6.18 -5.51 -5.60
CA TYR A 175 -6.36 -4.80 -6.88
C TYR A 175 -7.00 -3.41 -6.69
N ASP A 176 -7.27 -3.02 -5.44
CA ASP A 176 -8.04 -1.83 -5.06
C ASP A 176 -7.38 -1.12 -3.87
N LEU A 177 -6.81 0.06 -4.14
CA LEU A 177 -6.15 0.90 -3.14
C LEU A 177 -7.09 1.32 -2.01
N GLY A 178 -8.39 1.45 -2.30
CA GLY A 178 -9.43 1.78 -1.32
C GLY A 178 -9.53 0.71 -0.24
N LYS A 179 -9.78 -0.53 -0.67
CA LYS A 179 -9.90 -1.69 0.23
C LYS A 179 -8.62 -1.97 1.00
N LEU A 180 -7.46 -1.74 0.38
CA LEU A 180 -6.17 -1.85 1.05
C LEU A 180 -6.05 -0.84 2.19
N ALA A 181 -6.32 0.44 1.90
CA ALA A 181 -6.22 1.50 2.89
C ALA A 181 -7.18 1.24 4.06
N ASP A 182 -8.41 0.82 3.78
CA ASP A 182 -9.39 0.45 4.81
C ASP A 182 -8.85 -0.70 5.68
N SER A 183 -8.37 -1.78 5.05
CA SER A 183 -7.81 -2.94 5.78
C SER A 183 -6.59 -2.59 6.63
N ILE A 184 -5.72 -1.71 6.15
CA ILE A 184 -4.54 -1.25 6.89
C ILE A 184 -4.97 -0.40 8.09
N VAL A 185 -5.88 0.55 7.88
CA VAL A 185 -6.36 1.44 8.94
C VAL A 185 -7.04 0.62 10.03
N ASP A 186 -7.91 -0.32 9.67
CA ASP A 186 -8.59 -1.21 10.62
C ASP A 186 -7.59 -2.09 11.38
N ALA A 187 -6.62 -2.69 10.68
CA ALA A 187 -5.59 -3.51 11.31
C ALA A 187 -4.75 -2.70 12.30
N ILE A 188 -4.30 -1.50 11.92
CA ILE A 188 -3.50 -0.65 12.82
C ILE A 188 -4.33 -0.17 14.02
N ALA A 189 -5.60 0.19 13.81
CA ALA A 189 -6.52 0.58 14.87
C ALA A 189 -6.71 -0.56 15.89
N ASP A 190 -6.88 -1.78 15.41
CA ASP A 190 -7.07 -2.96 16.24
C ASP A 190 -5.81 -3.38 16.99
N ILE A 191 -4.64 -3.31 16.37
CA ILE A 191 -3.37 -3.76 16.93
C ILE A 191 -2.87 -2.78 17.98
N PHE A 192 -2.79 -1.50 17.61
CA PHE A 192 -2.20 -0.47 18.46
C PHE A 192 -3.23 0.22 19.36
N LYS A 193 -4.52 -0.16 19.23
CA LYS A 193 -5.65 0.40 19.99
C LYS A 193 -5.65 1.92 19.94
N VAL A 194 -5.63 2.47 18.73
CA VAL A 194 -5.62 3.92 18.48
C VAL A 194 -6.99 4.37 17.97
N GLY A 195 -7.46 5.52 18.49
CA GLY A 195 -8.79 6.04 18.15
C GLY A 195 -8.79 6.98 16.94
N LYS A 196 -7.61 7.47 16.52
CA LYS A 196 -7.45 8.39 15.41
C LYS A 196 -6.32 7.92 14.51
N ILE A 197 -6.63 7.75 13.23
CA ILE A 197 -5.68 7.37 12.19
C ILE A 197 -5.96 8.21 10.96
N VAL A 198 -4.90 8.72 10.33
CA VAL A 198 -4.99 9.33 9.00
C VAL A 198 -4.04 8.59 8.07
N PHE A 199 -4.60 7.96 7.04
CA PHE A 199 -3.84 7.37 5.94
C PHE A 199 -3.83 8.36 4.78
N MET A 200 -2.66 8.88 4.45
CA MET A 200 -2.46 9.90 3.43
C MET A 200 -1.63 9.35 2.28
N LEU A 201 -2.10 9.56 1.05
CA LEU A 201 -1.32 9.30 -0.15
C LEU A 201 -0.53 10.56 -0.51
N VAL A 202 0.75 10.38 -0.82
CA VAL A 202 1.64 11.47 -1.22
C VAL A 202 1.74 11.49 -2.74
N ASN A 203 1.12 12.49 -3.37
CA ASN A 203 1.15 12.65 -4.82
C ASN A 203 2.26 13.63 -5.24
N LYS A 204 3.27 13.14 -5.98
CA LYS A 204 4.37 13.96 -6.47
C LYS A 204 3.97 15.00 -7.53
N HIS A 205 2.93 14.72 -8.33
CA HIS A 205 2.56 15.55 -9.46
C HIS A 205 1.70 16.76 -9.07
N GLU A 206 0.87 16.61 -8.05
CA GLU A 206 -0.08 17.66 -7.63
C GLU A 206 0.54 18.65 -6.61
N GLY A 207 1.68 18.30 -6.00
CA GLY A 207 2.34 19.13 -4.97
C GLY A 207 1.56 19.28 -3.66
N LEU A 208 0.36 18.70 -3.60
CA LEU A 208 -0.57 18.67 -2.48
C LEU A 208 -0.90 17.20 -2.16
N SER A 209 -0.96 16.90 -0.87
CA SER A 209 -1.37 15.61 -0.35
C SER A 209 -2.61 15.78 0.53
N ARG A 210 -3.55 14.86 0.39
CA ARG A 210 -4.82 14.84 1.11
C ARG A 210 -5.04 13.49 1.76
N PRO A 211 -5.75 13.42 2.89
CA PRO A 211 -6.14 12.14 3.45
C PRO A 211 -6.90 11.31 2.42
N TYR A 212 -6.50 10.04 2.31
CA TYR A 212 -7.21 9.06 1.50
C TYR A 212 -8.21 8.29 2.36
N ARG A 213 -7.85 8.01 3.61
CA ARG A 213 -8.73 7.46 4.65
C ARG A 213 -8.45 8.09 6.02
N CYS A 214 -9.51 8.28 6.79
CA CYS A 214 -9.45 8.79 8.16
C CYS A 214 -10.32 7.92 9.07
N LEU A 215 -9.82 7.62 10.26
CA LEU A 215 -10.56 7.01 11.36
C LEU A 215 -10.59 8.00 12.53
N GLY A 216 -11.76 8.19 13.15
CA GLY A 216 -11.92 9.07 14.33
C GLY A 216 -11.98 10.56 14.04
N PHE A 217 -12.26 10.95 12.78
CA PHE A 217 -12.48 12.34 12.36
C PHE A 217 -13.92 12.51 11.85
N ASP A 218 -14.50 13.69 12.06
CA ASP A 218 -15.73 14.07 11.37
C ASP A 218 -15.46 14.37 9.89
N GLU A 219 -16.50 14.21 9.06
CA GLU A 219 -16.37 14.29 7.60
C GLU A 219 -15.95 15.69 7.12
N VAL A 220 -16.35 16.75 7.83
CA VAL A 220 -16.01 18.14 7.50
C VAL A 220 -14.55 18.41 7.77
N THR A 221 -14.06 18.02 8.95
CA THR A 221 -12.65 18.14 9.32
C THR A 221 -11.78 17.33 8.37
N ALA A 222 -12.14 16.08 8.08
CA ALA A 222 -11.37 15.22 7.17
C ALA A 222 -11.19 15.84 5.78
N ARG A 223 -12.23 16.46 5.22
CA ARG A 223 -12.18 17.14 3.90
C ARG A 223 -11.37 18.43 3.91
N SER A 224 -11.22 19.07 5.08
CA SER A 224 -10.46 20.31 5.22
C SER A 224 -8.94 20.11 5.34
N ILE A 225 -8.48 18.87 5.51
CA ILE A 225 -7.06 18.54 5.68
C ILE A 225 -6.39 18.43 4.29
N PHE A 226 -5.41 19.29 4.04
CA PHE A 226 -4.51 19.21 2.89
C PHE A 226 -3.15 19.78 3.27
N PHE A 227 -2.08 19.16 2.79
CA PHE A 227 -0.71 19.59 3.06
C PHE A 227 0.07 19.74 1.77
N THR A 228 0.99 20.69 1.73
CA THR A 228 1.92 20.85 0.61
C THR A 228 3.14 19.97 0.82
N ASN A 229 3.63 19.34 -0.25
CA ASN A 229 4.73 18.36 -0.12
C ASN A 229 6.09 19.01 0.16
N ASN A 230 6.20 20.33 -0.04
CA ASN A 230 7.45 21.09 0.04
C ASN A 230 7.69 21.73 1.42
N GLN A 231 6.88 21.40 2.43
CA GLN A 231 7.08 21.85 3.81
C GLN A 231 6.45 20.84 4.79
N GLY A 232 6.57 21.13 6.09
CA GLY A 232 5.86 20.40 7.13
C GLY A 232 6.28 18.94 7.26
N ILE A 233 5.32 18.08 7.61
CA ILE A 233 5.53 16.66 7.91
C ILE A 233 6.06 15.92 6.67
N ILE A 234 5.49 16.18 5.49
CA ILE A 234 5.83 15.45 4.26
C ILE A 234 7.29 15.69 3.88
N LEU A 235 7.74 16.94 3.90
CA LEU A 235 9.14 17.27 3.60
C LEU A 235 10.08 16.65 4.64
N TRP A 236 9.72 16.73 5.92
CA TRP A 236 10.55 16.19 7.00
C TRP A 236 10.73 14.68 6.87
N LEU A 237 9.62 13.95 6.68
CA LEU A 237 9.61 12.50 6.52
C LEU A 237 10.41 12.06 5.28
N SER A 238 10.25 12.78 4.16
CA SER A 238 10.98 12.48 2.93
C SER A 238 12.48 12.71 3.04
N LYS A 239 12.95 13.62 3.90
CA LYS A 239 14.38 13.86 4.13
C LYS A 239 14.98 12.83 5.09
N ASN A 240 14.30 12.58 6.21
CA ASN A 240 14.87 11.84 7.34
C ASN A 240 14.66 10.32 7.28
N HIS A 241 13.67 9.83 6.53
CA HIS A 241 13.39 8.39 6.40
C HIS A 241 13.12 7.67 7.73
N GLN A 242 12.56 8.39 8.70
CA GLN A 242 12.31 7.89 10.04
C GLN A 242 10.89 8.24 10.50
N ILE A 243 10.37 7.47 11.46
CA ILE A 243 9.09 7.77 12.10
C ILE A 243 9.25 9.07 12.90
N LEU A 244 8.37 10.03 12.61
CA LEU A 244 8.31 11.28 13.33
C LEU A 244 7.46 11.09 14.58
N ASN A 245 8.09 11.11 15.75
CA ASN A 245 7.39 11.22 17.02
C ASN A 245 7.29 12.71 17.41
N LYS A 246 6.12 13.12 17.93
CA LYS A 246 5.89 14.46 18.45
C LYS A 246 7.00 14.90 19.43
N ASP A 247 7.51 13.99 20.26
CA ASP A 247 8.53 14.30 21.28
C ASP A 247 9.95 14.50 20.69
N VAL A 248 10.18 14.10 19.44
CA VAL A 248 11.49 14.22 18.76
C VAL A 248 11.75 15.64 18.26
N ILE A 249 10.69 16.43 18.05
CA ILE A 249 10.78 17.79 17.50
C ILE A 249 11.60 18.69 18.43
N ASP A 250 11.37 18.61 19.75
CA ASP A 250 12.08 19.42 20.75
C ASP A 250 13.58 19.08 20.81
N ARG A 251 13.93 17.80 20.59
CA ARG A 251 15.34 17.37 20.52
C ARG A 251 16.03 17.87 19.25
N GLU A 252 15.36 17.79 18.10
CA GLU A 252 15.90 18.21 16.80
C GLU A 252 16.20 19.73 16.76
N ILE A 253 15.38 20.55 17.43
CA ILE A 253 15.63 21.99 17.66
C ILE A 253 16.93 22.20 18.42
N THR A 254 17.12 21.45 19.51
CA THR A 254 18.32 21.55 20.36
C THR A 254 19.59 21.18 19.58
N THR A 255 19.49 20.26 18.62
CA THR A 255 20.59 19.87 17.72
C THR A 255 20.77 20.77 16.49
N ASN A 256 19.97 21.84 16.34
CA ASN A 256 20.02 22.80 15.24
C ASN A 256 19.81 22.20 13.83
N LYS A 257 19.15 21.03 13.75
CA LYS A 257 18.85 20.36 12.47
C LYS A 257 17.64 20.94 11.73
N LEU A 258 16.74 21.60 12.45
CA LEU A 258 15.52 22.20 11.90
C LEU A 258 15.51 23.71 12.12
N THR A 259 15.01 24.44 11.12
CA THR A 259 14.72 25.87 11.28
C THR A 259 13.43 26.08 12.09
N MET A 260 13.30 27.22 12.78
CA MET A 260 12.08 27.54 13.52
C MET A 260 10.82 27.54 12.65
N ARG A 261 10.93 27.88 11.35
CA ARG A 261 9.80 27.80 10.41
C ARG A 261 9.39 26.36 10.13
N GLU A 262 10.33 25.45 9.94
CA GLU A 262 10.05 24.02 9.73
C GLU A 262 9.36 23.41 10.94
N VAL A 263 9.84 23.72 12.15
CA VAL A 263 9.24 23.28 13.42
C VAL A 263 7.79 23.72 13.54
N ILE A 264 7.51 25.01 13.30
CA ILE A 264 6.15 25.56 13.40
C ILE A 264 5.22 24.86 12.40
N ASN A 265 5.68 24.64 11.17
CA ASN A 265 4.89 23.97 10.14
C ASN A 265 4.59 22.51 10.53
N VAL A 266 5.61 21.75 10.92
CA VAL A 266 5.44 20.36 11.36
C VAL A 266 4.50 20.27 12.56
N GLN A 267 4.70 21.11 13.59
CA GLN A 267 3.87 21.09 14.79
C GLN A 267 2.41 21.45 14.50
N LYS A 268 2.17 22.43 13.63
CA LYS A 268 0.83 22.82 13.19
C LYS A 268 0.13 21.64 12.50
N GLU A 269 0.81 20.96 11.59
CA GLU A 269 0.25 19.81 10.87
C GLU A 269 0.02 18.61 11.81
N ILE A 270 0.94 18.32 12.74
CA ILE A 270 0.77 17.26 13.74
C ILE A 270 -0.45 17.53 14.60
N ASN A 271 -0.64 18.79 15.04
CA ASN A 271 -1.78 19.17 15.85
C ASN A 271 -3.10 19.10 15.07
N LEU A 272 -3.10 19.47 13.78
CA LEU A 272 -4.27 19.32 12.90
C LEU A 272 -4.66 17.85 12.73
N LEU A 273 -3.66 16.97 12.56
CA LEU A 273 -3.87 15.52 12.49
C LEU A 273 -4.12 14.87 13.86
N GLN A 274 -3.97 15.63 14.95
CA GLN A 274 -3.97 15.12 16.32
C GLN A 274 -3.09 13.87 16.48
N ALA A 275 -1.94 13.90 15.79
CA ALA A 275 -1.02 12.79 15.70
C ALA A 275 -0.02 12.79 16.86
N GLN A 276 0.33 11.61 17.32
CA GLN A 276 1.48 11.35 18.18
C GLN A 276 2.66 10.80 17.36
N LEU A 277 2.37 9.96 16.36
CA LEU A 277 3.34 9.40 15.43
C LEU A 277 2.95 9.71 13.99
N CYS A 278 3.93 9.99 13.14
CA CYS A 278 3.78 10.00 11.69
C CYS A 278 4.78 9.03 11.07
N ILE A 279 4.25 7.98 10.44
CA ILE A 279 5.00 6.85 9.91
C ILE A 279 5.14 7.07 8.40
N PRO A 280 6.37 7.18 7.89
CA PRO A 280 6.60 7.27 6.47
C PRO A 280 6.55 5.88 5.83
N ILE A 281 5.89 5.78 4.69
CA ILE A 281 5.86 4.57 3.88
C ILE A 281 6.51 4.87 2.55
N PHE A 282 7.60 4.16 2.29
CA PHE A 282 8.38 4.31 1.07
C PHE A 282 8.08 3.20 0.08
N ALA A 283 7.96 3.57 -1.20
CA ALA A 283 8.02 2.64 -2.32
C ALA A 283 9.13 3.09 -3.28
N ASN A 284 10.02 2.18 -3.67
CA ASN A 284 11.16 2.46 -4.55
C ASN A 284 12.00 3.69 -4.10
N GLY A 285 12.20 3.84 -2.79
CA GLY A 285 12.97 4.94 -2.20
C GLY A 285 12.23 6.30 -2.16
N ASN A 286 10.96 6.34 -2.53
CA ASN A 286 10.15 7.55 -2.52
C ASN A 286 9.04 7.46 -1.48
N LEU A 287 8.76 8.56 -0.78
CA LEU A 287 7.65 8.64 0.16
C LEU A 287 6.32 8.56 -0.62
N SER A 288 5.63 7.43 -0.50
CA SER A 288 4.36 7.18 -1.19
C SER A 288 3.17 7.40 -0.29
N CYS A 289 3.29 7.10 1.01
CA CYS A 289 2.23 7.32 1.98
C CYS A 289 2.77 7.83 3.31
N VAL A 290 1.89 8.47 4.06
CA VAL A 290 2.11 8.82 5.46
C VAL A 290 0.94 8.27 6.25
N ILE A 291 1.22 7.51 7.31
CA ILE A 291 0.22 7.11 8.30
C ILE A 291 0.46 7.93 9.56
N ALA A 292 -0.50 8.78 9.91
CA ALA A 292 -0.49 9.51 11.16
C ALA A 292 -1.37 8.78 12.19
N LEU A 293 -0.79 8.45 13.35
CA LEU A 293 -1.49 7.81 14.46
C LEU A 293 -1.65 8.80 15.59
N GLY A 294 -2.86 8.92 16.11
CA GLY A 294 -3.13 9.65 17.35
C GLY A 294 -2.76 8.85 18.60
N ASN A 295 -3.19 9.36 19.75
CA ASN A 295 -2.96 8.68 21.03
C ASN A 295 -3.64 7.31 21.08
N LYS A 296 -3.01 6.37 21.79
CA LYS A 296 -3.64 5.10 22.16
C LYS A 296 -4.88 5.39 23.01
N ILE A 297 -5.97 4.67 22.76
CA ILE A 297 -7.25 4.77 23.49
C ILE A 297 -7.04 4.46 24.97
N THR A 298 -6.07 3.59 25.28
CA THR A 298 -5.68 3.23 26.65
C THR A 298 -4.97 4.36 27.40
N GLY A 299 -4.54 5.44 26.72
CA GLY A 299 -3.71 6.49 27.30
C GLY A 299 -2.24 6.13 27.48
N LYS A 300 -1.81 4.92 27.06
CA LYS A 300 -0.41 4.50 27.07
C LYS A 300 0.41 5.25 26.00
N VAL A 301 1.69 5.45 26.26
CA VAL A 301 2.65 5.93 25.24
C VAL A 301 2.98 4.82 24.24
N PHE A 302 3.53 5.21 23.09
CA PHE A 302 4.17 4.27 22.18
C PHE A 302 5.57 3.96 22.71
N PHE A 303 5.86 2.67 22.88
CA PHE A 303 7.19 2.20 23.28
C PHE A 303 8.03 1.90 22.05
N ASP A 304 9.33 1.69 22.24
CA ASP A 304 10.27 1.44 21.14
C ASP A 304 9.90 0.15 20.37
N GLU A 305 9.36 -0.87 21.05
CA GLU A 305 8.87 -2.09 20.38
C GLU A 305 7.67 -1.81 19.46
N ASP A 306 6.82 -0.83 19.79
CA ASP A 306 5.73 -0.42 18.89
C ASP A 306 6.30 0.26 17.65
N ILE A 307 7.30 1.13 17.83
CA ILE A 307 7.93 1.88 16.74
C ILE A 307 8.66 0.92 15.80
N GLU A 308 9.36 -0.08 16.33
CA GLU A 308 10.01 -1.13 15.54
C GLU A 308 8.99 -1.95 14.73
N LEU A 309 7.89 -2.39 15.35
CA LEU A 309 6.83 -3.10 14.65
C LEU A 309 6.20 -2.23 13.55
N LEU A 310 5.93 -0.96 13.83
CA LEU A 310 5.38 -0.01 12.86
C LEU A 310 6.35 0.20 11.68
N SER A 311 7.65 0.31 11.95
CA SER A 311 8.69 0.43 10.93
C SER A 311 8.74 -0.81 10.03
N MET A 312 8.69 -2.01 10.62
CA MET A 312 8.62 -3.26 9.88
C MET A 312 7.36 -3.31 8.99
N LEU A 313 6.19 -2.99 9.55
CA LEU A 313 4.92 -2.96 8.81
C LEU A 313 4.93 -1.92 7.69
N ALA A 314 5.55 -0.76 7.89
CA ALA A 314 5.64 0.29 6.89
C ALA A 314 6.30 -0.19 5.58
N GLY A 315 7.33 -1.03 5.67
CA GLY A 315 7.96 -1.66 4.50
C GLY A 315 6.98 -2.56 3.72
N TYR A 316 6.21 -3.40 4.41
CA TYR A 316 5.20 -4.26 3.77
C TYR A 316 4.05 -3.46 3.16
N ILE A 317 3.59 -2.42 3.86
CA ILE A 317 2.55 -1.52 3.35
C ILE A 317 3.04 -0.82 2.08
N GLY A 318 4.29 -0.36 2.06
CA GLY A 318 4.90 0.30 0.90
C GLY A 318 4.87 -0.58 -0.34
N MET A 319 5.26 -1.85 -0.20
CA MET A 319 5.19 -2.82 -1.30
C MET A 319 3.75 -3.06 -1.78
N ALA A 320 2.79 -3.15 -0.86
CA ALA A 320 1.40 -3.39 -1.19
C ALA A 320 0.77 -2.23 -1.97
N VAL A 321 1.04 -1.02 -1.49
CA VAL A 321 0.57 0.21 -2.12
C VAL A 321 1.17 0.34 -3.51
N GLU A 322 2.45 0.05 -3.68
CA GLU A 322 3.11 0.07 -4.99
C GLU A 322 2.46 -0.92 -5.96
N ASN A 323 2.23 -2.16 -5.52
CA ASN A 323 1.55 -3.17 -6.36
C ASN A 323 0.15 -2.71 -6.78
N ALA A 324 -0.61 -2.09 -5.87
CA ALA A 324 -1.92 -1.54 -6.16
C ALA A 324 -1.85 -0.40 -7.19
N PHE A 325 -0.88 0.52 -7.05
CA PHE A 325 -0.65 1.61 -8.01
C PHE A 325 -0.25 1.09 -9.39
N LEU A 326 0.72 0.18 -9.46
CA LEU A 326 1.18 -0.42 -10.72
C LEU A 326 0.05 -1.14 -11.44
N TYR A 327 -0.76 -1.91 -10.71
CA TYR A 327 -1.91 -2.59 -11.29
C TYR A 327 -2.94 -1.60 -11.85
N GLN A 328 -3.24 -0.54 -11.09
CA GLN A 328 -4.16 0.51 -11.52
C GLN A 328 -3.63 1.24 -12.77
N GLU A 329 -2.34 1.54 -12.85
CA GLU A 329 -1.72 2.15 -14.02
C GLU A 329 -1.82 1.26 -15.27
N VAL A 330 -1.52 -0.03 -15.13
CA VAL A 330 -1.66 -1.01 -16.21
C VAL A 330 -3.11 -1.07 -16.70
N ASN A 331 -4.08 -1.08 -15.78
CA ASN A 331 -5.49 -1.12 -16.14
C ASN A 331 -5.98 0.17 -16.81
N LEU A 332 -5.53 1.34 -16.34
CA LEU A 332 -5.82 2.63 -16.98
C LEU A 332 -5.23 2.71 -18.39
N ARG A 333 -3.98 2.26 -18.58
CA ARG A 333 -3.35 2.17 -19.91
C ARG A 333 -4.11 1.22 -20.83
N LYS A 334 -4.59 0.08 -20.31
CA LYS A 334 -5.43 -0.86 -21.06
C LYS A 334 -6.73 -0.22 -21.52
N ILE A 335 -7.49 0.39 -20.60
CA ILE A 335 -8.74 1.10 -20.92
C ILE A 335 -8.50 2.22 -21.93
N HIS A 336 -7.41 2.98 -21.77
CA HIS A 336 -7.03 4.03 -22.72
C HIS A 336 -6.80 3.46 -24.13
N ASN A 337 -6.01 2.39 -24.26
CA ASN A 337 -5.75 1.75 -25.55
C ASN A 337 -7.03 1.18 -26.18
N GLU A 338 -7.90 0.54 -25.39
CA GLU A 338 -9.20 0.06 -25.85
C GLU A 338 -10.07 1.21 -26.36
N ASN A 339 -10.13 2.32 -25.62
CA ASN A 339 -10.88 3.51 -26.04
C ASN A 339 -10.34 4.11 -27.34
N VAL A 340 -9.02 4.12 -27.57
CA VAL A 340 -8.44 4.55 -28.85
C VAL A 340 -8.93 3.64 -29.97
N LEU A 341 -8.81 2.32 -29.81
CA LEU A 341 -9.24 1.35 -30.83
C LEU A 341 -10.75 1.44 -31.12
N GLU A 342 -11.58 1.63 -30.11
CA GLU A 342 -13.04 1.72 -30.22
C GLU A 342 -13.53 3.00 -30.90
N ASN A 343 -12.75 4.10 -30.84
CA ASN A 343 -13.14 5.40 -31.41
C ASN A 343 -12.45 5.73 -32.74
N ILE A 344 -11.51 4.89 -33.21
CA ILE A 344 -10.94 5.02 -34.55
C ILE A 344 -12.06 4.81 -35.60
N PRO A 345 -12.18 5.69 -36.61
CA PRO A 345 -13.23 5.59 -37.64
C PRO A 345 -13.01 4.44 -38.64
N TYR A 346 -11.84 3.79 -38.59
CA TYR A 346 -11.53 2.60 -39.37
C TYR A 346 -12.03 1.34 -38.67
N GLY A 347 -12.56 0.40 -39.43
CA GLY A 347 -12.82 -0.95 -38.95
C GLY A 347 -11.51 -1.67 -38.67
N ILE A 348 -11.32 -2.17 -37.45
CA ILE A 348 -10.13 -2.91 -37.03
C ILE A 348 -10.55 -4.33 -36.64
N ILE A 349 -9.90 -5.31 -37.26
CA ILE A 349 -10.09 -6.73 -36.98
C ILE A 349 -8.73 -7.38 -36.81
N ALA A 350 -8.52 -8.13 -35.73
CA ALA A 350 -7.34 -8.95 -35.56
C ALA A 350 -7.71 -10.41 -35.29
N ILE A 351 -6.85 -11.31 -35.77
CA ILE A 351 -6.94 -12.75 -35.55
C ILE A 351 -5.63 -13.27 -34.97
N ASN A 352 -5.71 -14.34 -34.17
CA ASN A 352 -4.53 -15.07 -33.71
C ASN A 352 -4.09 -16.15 -34.71
N THR A 353 -3.00 -16.86 -34.40
CA THR A 353 -2.48 -17.98 -35.20
C THR A 353 -3.43 -19.18 -35.31
N ALA A 354 -4.41 -19.29 -34.41
CA ALA A 354 -5.49 -20.28 -34.46
C ALA A 354 -6.72 -19.80 -35.25
N TYR A 355 -6.58 -18.71 -36.02
CA TYR A 355 -7.62 -18.10 -36.85
C TYR A 355 -8.85 -17.60 -36.08
N LYS A 356 -8.71 -17.39 -34.77
CA LYS A 356 -9.79 -16.84 -33.94
C LYS A 356 -9.67 -15.33 -33.85
N ILE A 357 -10.81 -14.65 -33.93
CA ILE A 357 -10.91 -13.19 -33.82
C ILE A 357 -10.63 -12.78 -32.36
N ASN A 358 -9.61 -11.95 -32.13
CA ASN A 358 -9.27 -11.42 -30.81
C ASN A 358 -9.54 -9.91 -30.67
N THR A 359 -9.64 -9.18 -31.79
CA THR A 359 -9.99 -7.75 -31.80
C THR A 359 -11.06 -7.48 -32.85
N PHE A 360 -12.08 -6.71 -32.48
CA PHE A 360 -13.15 -6.27 -33.37
C PHE A 360 -13.78 -4.98 -32.84
N ASN A 361 -13.40 -3.82 -33.41
CA ASN A 361 -13.81 -2.52 -32.86
C ASN A 361 -15.23 -2.08 -33.28
N ARG A 362 -15.75 -1.03 -32.64
CA ARG A 362 -17.07 -0.44 -32.93
C ARG A 362 -17.26 -0.04 -34.39
N SER A 363 -16.23 0.49 -35.04
CA SER A 363 -16.31 0.86 -36.46
C SER A 363 -16.48 -0.37 -37.36
N ALA A 364 -15.76 -1.45 -37.11
CA ALA A 364 -15.96 -2.73 -37.81
C ALA A 364 -17.37 -3.29 -37.56
N SER A 365 -17.86 -3.18 -36.32
CA SER A 365 -19.22 -3.61 -35.96
C SER A 365 -20.30 -2.88 -36.76
N LYS A 366 -20.16 -1.56 -36.89
CA LYS A 366 -21.08 -0.73 -37.69
C LYS A 366 -20.97 -1.02 -39.19
N MET A 367 -19.75 -1.09 -39.73
CA MET A 367 -19.50 -1.29 -41.16
C MET A 367 -19.96 -2.67 -41.65
N LEU A 368 -19.78 -3.71 -40.83
CA LEU A 368 -20.17 -5.08 -41.17
C LEU A 368 -21.57 -5.46 -40.66
N ASN A 369 -22.19 -4.61 -39.85
CA ASN A 369 -23.45 -4.88 -39.17
C ASN A 369 -23.42 -6.20 -38.35
N ILE A 370 -22.32 -6.40 -37.62
CA ILE A 370 -22.09 -7.58 -36.77
C ILE A 370 -21.71 -7.09 -35.38
N SER A 371 -22.30 -7.68 -34.33
CA SER A 371 -21.95 -7.37 -32.96
C SER A 371 -20.58 -7.95 -32.59
N SER A 372 -19.72 -7.16 -31.95
CA SER A 372 -18.42 -7.62 -31.44
C SER A 372 -18.57 -8.83 -30.50
N HIS A 373 -19.60 -8.84 -29.65
CA HIS A 373 -19.89 -9.96 -28.73
C HIS A 373 -20.16 -11.28 -29.45
N ASP A 374 -20.68 -11.24 -30.68
CA ASP A 374 -21.02 -12.44 -31.45
C ASP A 374 -19.82 -13.03 -32.20
N VAL A 375 -18.72 -12.29 -32.34
CA VAL A 375 -17.56 -12.70 -33.17
C VAL A 375 -16.28 -12.90 -32.37
N LEU A 376 -16.11 -12.22 -31.23
CA LEU A 376 -14.92 -12.37 -30.40
C LEU A 376 -14.74 -13.83 -29.95
N GLY A 377 -13.55 -14.38 -30.15
CA GLY A 377 -13.20 -15.77 -29.86
C GLY A 377 -13.68 -16.81 -30.88
N LYS A 378 -14.47 -16.42 -31.89
CA LYS A 378 -14.90 -17.31 -32.98
C LYS A 378 -13.91 -17.31 -34.14
N ASP A 379 -14.06 -18.29 -35.03
CA ASP A 379 -13.27 -18.41 -36.25
C ASP A 379 -13.51 -17.20 -37.18
N VAL A 380 -12.44 -16.72 -37.84
CA VAL A 380 -12.48 -15.59 -38.77
C VAL A 380 -13.52 -15.76 -39.89
N LYS A 381 -13.92 -16.99 -40.24
CA LYS A 381 -14.97 -17.22 -41.24
C LYS A 381 -16.33 -16.60 -40.88
N TYR A 382 -16.59 -16.28 -39.62
CA TYR A 382 -17.83 -15.66 -39.16
C TYR A 382 -18.04 -14.23 -39.68
N ILE A 383 -16.98 -13.50 -40.03
CA ILE A 383 -17.08 -12.12 -40.55
C ILE A 383 -17.27 -12.05 -42.08
N GLY A 384 -17.48 -13.21 -42.73
CA GLY A 384 -17.65 -13.32 -44.17
C GLY A 384 -16.37 -13.70 -44.92
N SER A 385 -16.53 -14.40 -46.05
CA SER A 385 -15.43 -14.98 -46.83
C SER A 385 -14.45 -13.94 -47.38
N LEU A 386 -14.92 -12.75 -47.72
CA LEU A 386 -14.11 -11.68 -48.29
C LEU A 386 -13.02 -11.20 -47.32
N PHE A 387 -13.42 -10.77 -46.12
CA PHE A 387 -12.49 -10.27 -45.11
C PHE A 387 -11.65 -11.39 -44.49
N ALA A 388 -12.26 -12.58 -44.31
CA ALA A 388 -11.53 -13.75 -43.82
C ALA A 388 -10.37 -14.14 -44.74
N ASP A 389 -10.58 -14.14 -46.06
CA ASP A 389 -9.55 -14.52 -47.03
C ASP A 389 -8.32 -13.61 -46.96
N PHE A 390 -8.49 -12.29 -46.83
CA PHE A 390 -7.35 -11.38 -46.68
C PHE A 390 -6.52 -11.64 -45.43
N LEU A 391 -7.15 -11.84 -44.28
CA LEU A 391 -6.45 -12.15 -43.03
C LEU A 391 -5.75 -13.52 -43.09
N LEU A 392 -6.40 -14.53 -43.68
CA LEU A 392 -5.83 -15.86 -43.85
C LEU A 392 -4.64 -15.87 -44.83
N ARG A 393 -4.73 -15.14 -45.95
CA ARG A 393 -3.63 -14.97 -46.90
C ARG A 393 -2.44 -14.25 -46.28
N THR A 394 -2.70 -13.19 -45.51
CA THR A 394 -1.67 -12.45 -44.76
C THR A 394 -0.89 -13.37 -43.83
N LEU A 395 -1.59 -14.22 -43.09
CA LEU A 395 -0.96 -15.15 -42.15
C LEU A 395 -0.23 -16.30 -42.86
N LYS A 396 -0.76 -16.80 -43.98
CA LYS A 396 -0.17 -17.90 -44.76
C LYS A 396 1.05 -17.48 -45.56
N GLU A 397 0.97 -16.33 -46.24
CA GLU A 397 2.01 -15.82 -47.14
C GLU A 397 3.04 -14.94 -46.42
N LYS A 398 2.74 -14.55 -45.17
CA LYS A 398 3.58 -13.70 -44.33
C LYS A 398 3.92 -12.35 -44.99
N LYS A 399 2.95 -11.79 -45.70
CA LYS A 399 3.08 -10.52 -46.46
C LYS A 399 2.02 -9.53 -46.03
N THR A 400 2.38 -8.25 -46.05
CA THR A 400 1.45 -7.13 -45.89
C THR A 400 0.76 -6.86 -47.22
N TYR A 401 -0.57 -6.74 -47.20
CA TYR A 401 -1.36 -6.35 -48.36
C TYR A 401 -1.96 -4.97 -48.13
N LYS A 402 -1.88 -4.12 -49.15
CA LYS A 402 -2.61 -2.84 -49.21
C LYS A 402 -3.48 -2.89 -50.46
N MET A 403 -4.78 -3.06 -50.28
CA MET A 403 -5.75 -3.14 -51.37
C MET A 403 -6.67 -1.93 -51.29
N LYS A 404 -6.52 -1.01 -52.25
CA LYS A 404 -7.19 0.29 -52.21
C LYS A 404 -8.71 0.19 -52.31
N GLU A 405 -9.25 -0.78 -53.03
CA GLU A 405 -10.69 -0.86 -53.28
C GLU A 405 -11.15 -2.32 -53.40
N VAL A 406 -11.97 -2.74 -52.45
CA VAL A 406 -12.62 -4.04 -52.41
C VAL A 406 -14.11 -3.84 -52.26
N THR A 407 -14.89 -4.25 -53.26
CA THR A 407 -16.35 -4.18 -53.20
C THR A 407 -16.93 -5.44 -52.56
N HIS A 408 -17.72 -5.25 -51.51
CA HIS A 408 -18.39 -6.36 -50.84
C HIS A 408 -19.55 -6.89 -51.71
N PRO A 409 -19.62 -8.21 -51.97
CA PRO A 409 -20.50 -8.77 -53.00
C PRO A 409 -22.00 -8.59 -52.71
N VAL A 410 -22.40 -8.59 -51.43
CA VAL A 410 -23.81 -8.48 -51.02
C VAL A 410 -24.24 -7.03 -50.84
N THR A 411 -23.55 -6.28 -49.99
CA THR A 411 -23.87 -4.88 -49.66
C THR A 411 -23.47 -3.88 -50.75
N GLN A 412 -22.64 -4.26 -51.73
CA GLN A 412 -22.07 -3.37 -52.75
C GLN A 412 -21.29 -2.18 -52.17
N ALA A 413 -20.94 -2.23 -50.88
CA ALA A 413 -20.09 -1.24 -50.24
C ALA A 413 -18.63 -1.45 -50.68
N THR A 414 -17.92 -0.37 -50.96
CA THR A 414 -16.51 -0.42 -51.36
C THR A 414 -15.64 -0.05 -50.17
N TYR A 415 -14.65 -0.87 -49.86
CA TYR A 415 -13.73 -0.68 -48.74
C TYR A 415 -12.29 -0.54 -49.21
N ASP A 416 -11.54 0.37 -48.59
CA ASP A 416 -10.07 0.30 -48.58
C ASP A 416 -9.66 -0.69 -47.50
N VAL A 417 -8.83 -1.68 -47.82
CA VAL A 417 -8.44 -2.76 -46.91
C VAL A 417 -6.93 -2.89 -46.87
N SER A 418 -6.37 -2.79 -45.69
CA SER A 418 -4.95 -3.06 -45.44
C SER A 418 -4.80 -4.16 -44.40
N THR A 419 -3.97 -5.15 -44.68
CA THR A 419 -3.65 -6.24 -43.76
C THR A 419 -2.15 -6.36 -43.54
N SER A 420 -1.75 -6.63 -42.30
CA SER A 420 -0.36 -6.88 -41.93
C SER A 420 -0.25 -7.99 -40.90
N LEU A 421 0.93 -8.57 -40.77
CA LEU A 421 1.23 -9.48 -39.68
C LEU A 421 1.23 -8.72 -38.35
N LEU A 422 0.75 -9.41 -37.31
CA LEU A 422 0.88 -8.98 -35.93
C LEU A 422 2.06 -9.74 -35.31
N LEU A 423 3.05 -9.00 -34.82
CA LEU A 423 4.29 -9.54 -34.24
C LEU A 423 4.43 -9.08 -32.79
N ASP A 424 4.88 -9.97 -31.91
CA ASP A 424 5.37 -9.65 -30.57
C ASP A 424 6.81 -10.13 -30.47
N SER A 425 7.74 -9.21 -30.23
CA SER A 425 9.15 -9.54 -29.98
C SER A 425 9.74 -10.51 -31.02
N TYR A 426 9.42 -10.29 -32.30
CA TYR A 426 9.79 -11.11 -33.48
C TYR A 426 9.04 -12.45 -33.66
N THR A 427 8.16 -12.81 -32.74
CA THR A 427 7.24 -13.96 -32.87
C THR A 427 5.91 -13.55 -33.48
N GLU A 428 5.44 -14.31 -34.47
CA GLU A 428 4.14 -14.12 -35.11
C GLU A 428 3.01 -14.52 -34.15
N ILE A 429 2.21 -13.53 -33.74
CA ILE A 429 1.04 -13.74 -32.88
C ILE A 429 -0.27 -13.73 -33.68
N GLY A 430 -0.26 -13.25 -34.92
CA GLY A 430 -1.45 -13.26 -35.77
C GLY A 430 -1.40 -12.33 -36.98
N ALA A 431 -2.57 -11.86 -37.40
CA ALA A 431 -2.74 -10.89 -38.47
C ALA A 431 -3.76 -9.81 -38.07
N ILE A 432 -3.55 -8.58 -38.51
CA ILE A 432 -4.44 -7.44 -38.29
C ILE A 432 -4.90 -6.88 -39.64
N MET A 433 -6.17 -6.48 -39.70
CA MET A 433 -6.82 -5.80 -40.81
C MET A 433 -7.34 -4.45 -40.34
N ILE A 434 -7.12 -3.44 -41.15
CA ILE A 434 -7.72 -2.11 -41.03
C ILE A 434 -8.48 -1.84 -42.32
N PHE A 435 -9.72 -1.36 -42.23
CA PHE A 435 -10.51 -1.01 -43.40
C PHE A 435 -11.37 0.25 -43.20
N SER A 436 -11.61 1.00 -44.27
CA SER A 436 -12.52 2.14 -44.31
C SER A 436 -13.53 2.00 -45.42
N ASP A 437 -14.76 2.43 -45.16
CA ASP A 437 -15.80 2.54 -46.18
C ASP A 437 -15.52 3.72 -47.12
N LEU A 438 -15.30 3.41 -48.40
CA LEU A 438 -15.09 4.36 -49.49
C LEU A 438 -16.34 4.51 -50.38
N SER A 439 -17.47 3.91 -50.01
CA SER A 439 -18.67 3.86 -50.87
C SER A 439 -19.15 5.24 -51.29
N GLU A 440 -19.12 6.22 -50.39
CA GLU A 440 -19.52 7.60 -50.68
C GLU A 440 -18.53 8.30 -51.62
N VAL A 441 -17.23 8.12 -51.39
CA VAL A 441 -16.16 8.67 -52.24
C VAL A 441 -16.26 8.11 -53.66
N VAL A 442 -16.42 6.79 -53.80
CA VAL A 442 -16.54 6.12 -55.10
C VAL A 442 -17.82 6.55 -55.83
N LYS A 443 -18.94 6.71 -55.11
CA LYS A 443 -20.18 7.25 -55.68
C LYS A 443 -20.02 8.67 -56.21
N LEU A 444 -19.37 9.54 -55.44
CA LEU A 444 -19.10 10.92 -55.86
C LEU A 444 -18.15 10.97 -57.06
N GLU A 445 -17.08 10.16 -57.05
CA GLU A 445 -16.13 10.06 -58.16
C GLU A 445 -16.81 9.58 -59.46
N THR A 446 -17.72 8.61 -59.35
CA THR A 446 -18.47 8.10 -60.50
C THR A 446 -19.38 9.19 -61.08
N LYS A 447 -20.10 9.93 -60.23
CA LYS A 447 -20.95 11.06 -60.66
C LYS A 447 -20.15 12.17 -61.33
N ILE A 448 -18.97 12.51 -60.80
CA ILE A 448 -18.07 13.50 -61.41
C ILE A 448 -17.66 13.04 -62.80
N LYS A 449 -17.20 11.78 -62.96
CA LYS A 449 -16.80 11.22 -64.26
C LYS A 449 -17.93 11.21 -65.29
N GLU A 450 -19.18 10.96 -64.86
CA GLU A 450 -20.34 11.00 -65.74
C GLU A 450 -20.64 12.42 -66.25
N LEU A 451 -20.59 13.43 -65.37
CA LEU A 451 -20.78 14.82 -65.74
C LEU A 451 -19.62 15.36 -66.61
N GLU A 452 -18.38 14.98 -66.30
CA GLU A 452 -17.22 15.33 -67.14
C GLU A 452 -17.37 14.79 -68.57
N LYS A 453 -17.85 13.54 -68.72
CA LYS A 453 -18.16 12.98 -70.05
C LYS A 453 -19.24 13.76 -70.78
N LEU A 454 -20.28 14.24 -70.08
CA LEU A 454 -21.30 15.10 -70.67
C LEU A 454 -20.69 16.43 -71.14
N VAL A 455 -19.86 17.07 -70.32
CA VAL A 455 -19.15 18.32 -70.67
C VAL A 455 -18.27 18.12 -71.92
N ILE A 456 -17.51 17.03 -71.98
CA ILE A 456 -16.69 16.68 -73.16
C ILE A 456 -17.58 16.46 -74.40
N GLY A 457 -18.74 15.82 -74.24
CA GLY A 457 -19.72 15.64 -75.31
C GLY A 457 -20.26 16.97 -75.87
N TYR A 458 -20.50 17.96 -75.01
CA TYR A 458 -20.89 19.31 -75.44
C TYR A 458 -19.77 20.02 -76.23
N LEU A 459 -18.51 19.88 -75.78
CA LEU A 459 -17.36 20.48 -76.48
C LEU A 459 -17.06 19.84 -77.85
N GLY A 460 -17.43 18.58 -78.05
CA GLY A 460 -17.27 17.86 -79.32
C GLY A 460 -18.27 18.28 -80.41
N ASN A 461 -19.39 18.90 -80.03
CA ASN A 461 -20.37 19.48 -80.96
C ASN A 461 -20.18 21.00 -80.99
N SER A 462 -19.46 21.50 -82.00
CA SER A 462 -18.97 22.88 -82.14
C SER A 462 -20.02 24.01 -82.09
N GLU A 463 -21.31 23.68 -81.96
CA GLU A 463 -22.42 24.64 -81.92
C GLU A 463 -23.10 24.78 -80.54
N ASN A 464 -22.78 23.93 -79.55
CA ASN A 464 -23.44 23.98 -78.25
C ASN A 464 -22.56 24.60 -77.15
N ALA A 465 -23.04 25.69 -76.54
CA ALA A 465 -22.47 26.20 -75.29
C ALA A 465 -22.73 25.22 -74.15
N ILE A 466 -21.73 24.98 -73.29
CA ILE A 466 -21.89 24.13 -72.10
C ILE A 466 -22.92 24.80 -71.17
N PRO A 467 -23.99 24.11 -70.76
CA PRO A 467 -24.94 24.64 -69.79
C PRO A 467 -24.26 25.02 -68.46
N HIS A 468 -24.58 26.20 -67.94
CA HIS A 468 -23.95 26.74 -66.73
C HIS A 468 -24.22 25.87 -65.48
N ASP A 469 -25.40 25.28 -65.41
CA ASP A 469 -25.83 24.32 -64.38
C ASP A 469 -24.97 23.05 -64.35
N VAL A 470 -24.58 22.50 -65.51
CA VAL A 470 -23.70 21.32 -65.59
C VAL A 470 -22.29 21.65 -65.08
N THR A 471 -21.77 22.82 -65.44
CA THR A 471 -20.43 23.27 -64.99
C THR A 471 -20.41 23.54 -63.48
N GLN A 472 -21.48 24.14 -62.96
CA GLN A 472 -21.67 24.37 -61.54
C GLN A 472 -21.79 23.03 -60.77
N ALA A 473 -22.55 22.06 -61.30
CA ALA A 473 -22.70 20.75 -60.70
C ALA A 473 -21.38 19.96 -60.60
N VAL A 474 -20.54 19.99 -61.64
CA VAL A 474 -19.18 19.39 -61.60
C VAL A 474 -18.33 20.06 -60.52
N THR A 475 -18.39 21.39 -60.43
CA THR A 475 -17.62 22.17 -59.46
C THR A 475 -18.03 21.86 -58.02
N ASP A 476 -19.33 21.77 -57.75
CA ASP A 476 -19.86 21.50 -56.42
C ASP A 476 -19.62 20.05 -55.99
N LEU A 477 -19.83 19.07 -56.87
CA LEU A 477 -19.50 17.67 -56.57
C LEU A 477 -17.99 17.45 -56.39
N SER A 478 -17.15 18.18 -57.14
CA SER A 478 -15.70 18.12 -56.96
C SER A 478 -15.28 18.66 -55.59
N LYS A 479 -15.94 19.72 -55.08
CA LYS A 479 -15.72 20.21 -53.71
C LYS A 479 -16.14 19.19 -52.66
N ASP A 480 -17.32 18.57 -52.83
CA ASP A 480 -17.82 17.53 -51.92
C ASP A 480 -16.89 16.31 -51.91
N TRP A 481 -16.42 15.87 -53.08
CA TRP A 481 -15.45 14.77 -53.20
C TRP A 481 -14.10 15.12 -52.57
N ILE A 482 -13.57 16.34 -52.79
CA ILE A 482 -12.33 16.81 -52.13
C ILE A 482 -12.54 16.82 -50.61
N SER A 483 -13.69 17.31 -50.12
CA SER A 483 -14.00 17.38 -48.69
C SER A 483 -14.07 15.99 -48.05
N GLU A 484 -14.80 15.05 -48.65
CA GLU A 484 -14.94 13.70 -48.11
C GLU A 484 -13.62 12.91 -48.22
N ARG A 485 -12.85 13.11 -49.30
CA ARG A 485 -11.50 12.53 -49.44
C ARG A 485 -10.51 13.12 -48.44
N GLN A 486 -10.58 14.42 -48.16
CA GLN A 486 -9.79 15.06 -47.11
C GLN A 486 -10.21 14.59 -45.72
N ARG A 487 -11.49 14.35 -45.46
CA ARG A 487 -11.97 13.78 -44.19
C ARG A 487 -11.39 12.40 -43.89
N LEU A 488 -11.15 11.60 -44.93
CA LEU A 488 -10.49 10.29 -44.85
C LEU A 488 -8.95 10.42 -44.79
N SER A 489 -8.37 11.42 -45.46
CA SER A 489 -6.91 11.65 -45.56
C SER A 489 -6.31 12.43 -44.38
N LEU A 490 -6.97 13.47 -43.86
CA LEU A 490 -6.52 14.30 -42.71
C LEU A 490 -6.50 13.52 -41.38
N LYS A 491 -6.99 12.27 -41.37
CA LYS A 491 -6.86 11.33 -40.25
C LYS A 491 -5.74 10.30 -40.43
N GLN A 492 -4.92 10.42 -41.47
CA GLN A 492 -3.73 9.58 -41.69
C GLN A 492 -2.43 10.24 -41.21
N ASP A 493 -2.39 11.57 -41.05
CA ASP A 493 -1.18 12.34 -40.65
C ASP A 493 -1.25 12.98 -39.24
N SER A 494 -2.24 12.60 -38.41
CA SER A 494 -2.39 13.08 -37.01
C SER A 494 -2.23 11.96 -35.99
#